data_AF-A0A357R1Y6-F1
#
_entry.id   AF-A0A357R1Y6-F1
#
_cell.length_a   1.000
_cell.length_b   1.000
_cell.length_c   1.000
_cell.angle_alpha   90.00
_cell.angle_beta   90.00
_cell.angle_gamma   90.00
#
_symmetry.space_group_name_H-M   'P 1'
#
loop_
_entity.id
_entity.type
_entity.pdbx_description
1 polymer ?
#
loop_
_entity_poly.entity_id
_entity_poly.type
_entity_poly.pdbx_seq_one_letter_code
_entity_poly.pdbx_strand_id
1 'polypeptide(L)'
;MAVNIGRGVKLLSFMFVFFAILVVLAPSASAKVTAFVTKDKTGVYFEYPYEELLRSYVKNCLGSASPLFDDYIKKDMAMFLDDVNGYIDYGVALAVFVKAALNGKPFDLDAFTSGPDAKLVDVTKVKVVTYENGQLIFTDKEIASPIEVALYDINNAKDAFALRKVLEGKAVTLELDLSIYNSLLNSGKIAVAESMLLRRGDGFADLDTLKAVLAEEVEKVKVAVEVILDSLNTAASLEEFSSLIIENGEKFELELDAYRMIISSRSGRVLAQVFESLPYESANTLKDSFNQSVAETLKSYVIVTNTAYNYTVSDMLDIQMPLRPQWYVSGVGWTNAPRDEVQRYVEPANFVLPDLVNYVAELVISADSLFVRNAPTTEGASLATVNKGEIYVVEEVQEGLEGTVAGTEGYWFKITAGESNGWVCGKHADWVAESYS
;
A
#
# COMPACT_ATOMS: atom_id res chain seq x y z
N MET A 1 17.13 -68.27 10.26
CA MET A 1 17.18 -67.61 11.58
C MET A 1 17.88 -66.28 11.38
N ALA A 2 17.13 -65.18 11.46
CA ALA A 2 17.56 -63.84 11.08
C ALA A 2 18.49 -63.24 12.15
N VAL A 3 19.58 -62.61 11.73
CA VAL A 3 20.30 -61.62 12.53
C VAL A 3 20.23 -60.29 11.79
N ASN A 4 19.75 -59.30 12.53
CA ASN A 4 19.21 -58.03 12.09
C ASN A 4 20.34 -57.05 11.74
N ILE A 5 20.36 -56.54 10.51
CA ILE A 5 21.26 -55.44 10.12
C ILE A 5 20.65 -54.14 10.66
N GLY A 6 21.12 -53.71 11.82
CA GLY A 6 20.74 -52.44 12.43
C GLY A 6 21.28 -51.26 11.63
N ARG A 7 20.40 -50.65 10.82
CA ARG A 7 20.54 -49.29 10.30
C ARG A 7 20.58 -48.30 11.48
N GLY A 8 21.78 -47.94 11.93
CA GLY A 8 21.96 -47.01 13.06
C GLY A 8 23.23 -46.17 13.02
N VAL A 9 24.01 -46.19 11.94
CA VAL A 9 25.14 -45.25 11.74
C VAL A 9 24.67 -44.16 10.78
N LYS A 10 23.85 -43.23 11.27
CA LYS A 10 23.42 -42.06 10.51
C LYS A 10 23.72 -40.80 11.32
N LEU A 11 24.58 -39.95 10.75
CA LEU A 11 24.91 -38.57 11.14
C LEU A 11 25.58 -38.28 12.50
N LEU A 12 25.42 -39.08 13.55
CA LEU A 12 26.03 -38.74 14.86
C LEU A 12 27.57 -38.72 14.85
N SER A 13 28.19 -39.48 13.94
CA SER A 13 29.65 -39.66 13.91
C SER A 13 30.42 -38.52 13.24
N PHE A 14 29.79 -37.67 12.41
CA PHE A 14 30.52 -36.58 11.72
C PHE A 14 30.61 -35.30 12.58
N MET A 15 29.57 -35.00 13.37
CA MET A 15 29.57 -33.83 14.27
C MET A 15 30.51 -34.03 15.47
N PHE A 16 30.58 -35.27 15.99
CA PHE A 16 31.49 -35.68 17.07
C PHE A 16 32.98 -35.52 16.68
N VAL A 17 33.32 -35.88 15.45
CA VAL A 17 34.70 -35.82 14.94
C VAL A 17 35.11 -34.37 14.61
N PHE A 18 34.17 -33.53 14.18
CA PHE A 18 34.45 -32.12 13.89
C PHE A 18 34.71 -31.28 15.16
N PHE A 19 33.93 -31.50 16.23
CA PHE A 19 34.13 -30.84 17.53
C PHE A 19 35.46 -31.26 18.17
N ALA A 20 35.83 -32.54 18.07
CA ALA A 20 37.11 -33.04 18.57
C ALA A 20 38.32 -32.52 17.76
N ILE A 21 38.20 -32.38 16.44
CA ILE A 21 39.30 -31.91 15.57
C ILE A 21 39.55 -30.41 15.71
N LEU A 22 38.51 -29.60 15.93
CA LEU A 22 38.67 -28.15 16.20
C LEU A 22 39.33 -27.89 17.57
N VAL A 23 39.13 -28.77 18.55
CA VAL A 23 39.53 -28.57 19.96
C VAL A 23 40.94 -29.07 20.27
N VAL A 24 41.48 -30.04 19.53
CA VAL A 24 42.81 -30.64 19.82
C VAL A 24 43.98 -29.82 19.27
N LEU A 25 43.75 -28.81 18.43
CA LEU A 25 44.80 -28.03 17.76
C LEU A 25 45.00 -26.60 18.29
N ALA A 26 44.22 -26.14 19.27
CA ALA A 26 44.40 -24.81 19.86
C ALA A 26 45.41 -24.84 21.02
N PRO A 27 46.54 -24.10 20.96
CA PRO A 27 47.47 -24.03 22.08
C PRO A 27 46.80 -23.37 23.30
N SER A 28 46.99 -23.99 24.45
CA SER A 28 46.46 -23.58 25.75
C SER A 28 47.14 -22.32 26.28
N ALA A 29 46.60 -21.14 25.94
CA ALA A 29 46.60 -19.92 26.75
C ALA A 29 45.84 -18.81 26.01
N SER A 30 44.58 -18.57 26.38
CA SER A 30 43.63 -17.58 25.82
C SER A 30 43.01 -17.96 24.47
N ALA A 31 41.97 -18.80 24.50
CA ALA A 31 41.10 -18.98 23.33
C ALA A 31 40.32 -17.69 23.08
N LYS A 32 40.35 -17.17 21.85
CA LYS A 32 39.64 -15.94 21.47
C LYS A 32 38.16 -16.18 21.23
N VAL A 33 37.82 -17.39 20.80
CA VAL A 33 36.44 -17.85 20.85
C VAL A 33 36.04 -18.22 22.27
N THR A 34 35.12 -17.43 22.86
CA THR A 34 34.69 -17.54 24.25
C THR A 34 33.36 -18.29 24.42
N ALA A 35 32.54 -18.40 23.38
CA ALA A 35 31.32 -19.19 23.40
C ALA A 35 30.91 -19.71 22.01
N PHE A 36 30.08 -20.74 22.02
CA PHE A 36 29.41 -21.25 20.82
C PHE A 36 27.93 -20.90 20.87
N VAL A 37 27.36 -20.47 19.75
CA VAL A 37 25.94 -20.13 19.67
C VAL A 37 25.24 -21.08 18.73
N THR A 38 24.21 -21.75 19.24
CA THR A 38 23.33 -22.61 18.45
C THR A 38 21.98 -21.94 18.24
N LYS A 39 21.25 -22.37 17.20
CA LYS A 39 19.91 -21.95 16.87
C LYS A 39 18.96 -23.14 16.97
N ASP A 40 17.83 -22.97 17.63
CA ASP A 40 16.78 -23.99 17.63
C ASP A 40 15.88 -23.90 16.39
N LYS A 41 14.92 -24.83 16.28
CA LYS A 41 13.97 -24.88 15.15
C LYS A 41 13.02 -23.68 15.10
N THR A 42 12.85 -22.95 16.20
CA THR A 42 12.01 -21.75 16.28
C THR A 42 12.79 -20.47 15.96
N GLY A 43 14.11 -20.57 15.86
CA GLY A 43 15.02 -19.50 15.51
C GLY A 43 15.64 -18.78 16.70
N VAL A 44 15.49 -19.28 17.92
CA VAL A 44 16.09 -18.70 19.14
C VAL A 44 17.56 -19.10 19.24
N TYR A 45 18.41 -18.13 19.59
CA TYR A 45 19.86 -18.32 19.78
C TYR A 45 20.21 -18.67 21.22
N PHE A 46 21.07 -19.67 21.40
CA PHE A 46 21.55 -20.17 22.69
C PHE A 46 23.08 -20.13 22.72
N GLU A 47 23.64 -19.38 23.66
CA GLU A 47 25.09 -19.18 23.87
C GLU A 47 25.58 -20.16 24.95
N TYR A 48 26.59 -20.96 24.62
CA TYR A 48 27.22 -21.92 25.53
C TYR A 48 28.67 -21.47 25.78
N PRO A 49 29.03 -21.12 27.03
CA PRO A 49 30.40 -20.78 27.37
C PRO A 49 31.36 -21.90 26.98
N TYR A 50 32.41 -21.55 26.25
CA TYR A 50 33.32 -22.51 25.62
C TYR A 50 33.90 -23.52 26.62
N GLU A 51 34.44 -23.02 27.74
CA GLU A 51 35.06 -23.83 28.78
C GLU A 51 34.08 -24.80 29.46
N GLU A 52 32.85 -24.36 29.71
CA GLU A 52 31.83 -25.19 30.35
C GLU A 52 31.33 -26.29 29.42
N LEU A 53 31.10 -25.93 28.15
CA LEU A 53 30.68 -26.88 27.12
C LEU A 53 31.77 -27.92 26.86
N LEU A 54 33.05 -27.50 26.81
CA LEU A 54 34.18 -28.41 26.69
C LEU A 54 34.26 -29.39 27.87
N ARG A 55 34.10 -28.90 29.11
CA ARG A 55 34.06 -29.78 30.29
C ARG A 55 32.89 -30.76 30.24
N SER A 56 31.72 -30.31 29.80
CA SER A 56 30.55 -31.19 29.63
C SER A 56 30.79 -32.24 28.54
N TYR A 57 31.45 -31.88 27.45
CA TYR A 57 31.85 -32.81 26.40
C TYR A 57 32.83 -33.88 26.91
N VAL A 58 33.86 -33.49 27.68
CA VAL A 58 34.80 -34.45 28.28
C VAL A 58 34.06 -35.43 29.21
N LYS A 59 33.11 -34.96 30.02
CA LYS A 59 32.26 -35.84 30.85
C LYS A 59 31.47 -36.83 30.00
N ASN A 60 30.90 -36.38 28.89
CA ASN A 60 30.19 -37.25 27.95
C ASN A 60 31.10 -38.36 27.41
N CYS A 61 32.32 -38.01 26.99
CA CYS A 61 33.32 -38.97 26.50
C CYS A 61 33.74 -40.00 27.57
N LEU A 62 33.69 -39.63 28.85
CA LEU A 62 33.96 -40.51 29.99
C LEU A 62 32.71 -41.30 30.45
N GLY A 63 31.59 -41.24 29.73
CA GLY A 63 30.35 -41.94 30.06
C GLY A 63 29.61 -41.37 31.28
N SER A 64 29.92 -40.12 31.67
CA SER A 64 29.23 -39.41 32.74
C SER A 64 28.11 -38.52 32.19
N ALA A 65 27.16 -38.14 33.04
CA ALA A 65 26.09 -37.22 32.65
C ALA A 65 26.66 -35.87 32.17
N SER A 66 26.17 -35.39 31.03
CA SER A 66 26.67 -34.20 30.33
C SER A 66 25.55 -33.27 29.83
N PRO A 67 24.66 -32.77 30.69
CA PRO A 67 23.42 -32.10 30.26
C PRO A 67 23.64 -30.88 29.36
N LEU A 68 24.72 -30.13 29.56
CA LEU A 68 25.06 -28.95 28.76
C LEU A 68 25.44 -29.35 27.32
N PHE A 69 26.24 -30.41 27.17
CA PHE A 69 26.58 -30.97 25.86
C PHE A 69 25.36 -31.63 25.19
N ASP A 70 24.53 -32.34 25.96
CA ASP A 70 23.33 -33.01 25.45
C ASP A 70 22.29 -32.01 24.93
N ASP A 71 22.22 -30.82 25.54
CA ASP A 71 21.37 -29.72 25.09
C ASP A 71 21.93 -29.01 23.85
N TYR A 72 23.25 -28.80 23.82
CA TYR A 72 23.97 -28.22 22.68
C TYR A 72 23.78 -29.03 21.39
N ILE A 73 23.99 -30.35 21.42
CA ILE A 73 23.91 -31.21 20.21
C ILE A 73 22.50 -31.37 19.62
N LYS A 74 21.46 -30.91 20.32
CA LYS A 74 20.07 -30.94 19.82
C LYS A 74 19.74 -29.76 18.90
N LYS A 75 20.62 -28.77 18.81
CA LYS A 75 20.43 -27.50 18.09
C LYS A 75 21.48 -27.36 17.00
N ASP A 76 21.22 -26.48 16.04
CA ASP A 76 22.13 -26.26 14.92
C ASP A 76 23.17 -25.19 15.28
N MET A 77 24.45 -25.46 15.06
CA MET A 77 25.52 -24.47 15.29
C MET A 77 25.33 -23.28 14.33
N ALA A 78 25.33 -22.07 14.87
CA ALA A 78 25.00 -20.85 14.13
C ALA A 78 26.15 -19.83 14.14
N MET A 79 26.80 -19.60 15.29
CA MET A 79 27.81 -18.55 15.43
C MET A 79 28.90 -18.92 16.45
N PHE A 80 30.05 -18.27 16.32
CA PHE A 80 31.07 -18.18 17.36
C PHE A 80 30.94 -16.83 18.08
N LEU A 81 31.19 -16.79 19.39
CA LEU A 81 31.43 -15.54 20.10
C LEU A 81 32.94 -15.37 20.28
N ASP A 82 33.51 -14.38 19.62
CA ASP A 82 34.92 -13.99 19.70
C ASP A 82 35.08 -12.78 20.64
N ASP A 83 36.13 -12.76 21.46
CA ASP A 83 36.40 -11.70 22.43
C ASP A 83 36.90 -10.38 21.80
N VAL A 84 37.25 -10.39 20.51
CA VAL A 84 37.62 -9.19 19.74
C VAL A 84 36.47 -8.71 18.85
N ASN A 85 35.94 -9.58 17.98
CA ASN A 85 34.96 -9.20 16.96
C ASN A 85 33.50 -9.50 17.32
N GLY A 86 33.21 -10.13 18.46
CA GLY A 86 31.84 -10.46 18.87
C GLY A 86 31.27 -11.67 18.14
N TYR A 87 30.00 -11.62 17.72
CA TYR A 87 29.32 -12.75 17.09
C TYR A 87 29.73 -12.92 15.62
N ILE A 88 30.30 -14.08 15.29
CA ILE A 88 30.83 -14.43 13.95
C ILE A 88 30.04 -15.58 13.33
N ASP A 89 29.74 -15.46 12.04
CA ASP A 89 28.99 -16.45 11.24
C ASP A 89 29.73 -17.80 11.17
N TYR A 90 29.13 -18.86 11.73
CA TYR A 90 29.69 -20.22 11.70
C TYR A 90 29.83 -20.77 10.28
N GLY A 91 28.85 -20.51 9.41
CA GLY A 91 28.82 -21.04 8.04
C GLY A 91 29.99 -20.54 7.20
N VAL A 92 30.35 -19.27 7.37
CA VAL A 92 31.53 -18.69 6.71
C VAL A 92 32.83 -19.30 7.24
N ALA A 93 32.98 -19.39 8.56
CA ALA A 93 34.15 -20.02 9.18
C ALA A 93 34.32 -21.48 8.74
N LEU A 94 33.22 -22.24 8.70
CA LEU A 94 33.20 -23.62 8.21
C LEU A 94 33.64 -23.73 6.75
N ALA A 95 33.17 -22.84 5.88
CA ALA A 95 33.57 -22.83 4.47
C ALA A 95 35.08 -22.57 4.30
N VAL A 96 35.65 -21.66 5.10
CA VAL A 96 37.10 -21.37 5.10
C VAL A 96 37.89 -22.56 5.63
N PHE A 97 37.44 -23.19 6.72
CA PHE A 97 38.04 -24.42 7.25
C PHE A 97 38.07 -25.54 6.20
N VAL A 98 36.92 -25.84 5.58
CA VAL A 98 36.81 -26.90 4.56
C VAL A 98 37.76 -26.62 3.40
N LYS A 99 37.85 -25.37 2.95
CA LYS A 99 38.78 -24.96 1.90
C LYS A 99 40.24 -25.14 2.32
N ALA A 100 40.61 -24.80 3.55
CA ALA A 100 41.97 -25.00 4.06
C ALA A 100 42.32 -26.51 4.13
N ALA A 101 41.41 -27.32 4.67
CA ALA A 101 41.57 -28.77 4.79
C ALA A 101 41.74 -29.47 3.42
N LEU A 102 40.90 -29.12 2.43
CA LEU A 102 41.01 -29.67 1.06
C LEU A 102 42.32 -29.30 0.38
N ASN A 103 42.93 -28.17 0.77
CA ASN A 103 44.20 -27.70 0.22
C ASN A 103 45.42 -28.11 1.06
N GLY A 104 45.25 -28.95 2.08
CA GLY A 104 46.34 -29.37 2.98
C GLY A 104 46.97 -28.22 3.77
N LYS A 105 46.24 -27.11 3.98
CA LYS A 105 46.71 -25.95 4.74
C LYS A 105 46.20 -26.01 6.19
N PRO A 106 46.98 -25.54 7.17
CA PRO A 106 46.48 -25.34 8.52
C PRO A 106 45.37 -24.27 8.53
N PHE A 107 44.41 -24.40 9.45
CA PHE A 107 43.38 -23.41 9.74
C PHE A 107 43.42 -23.08 11.23
N ASP A 108 43.49 -21.79 11.52
CA ASP A 108 43.46 -21.26 12.88
C ASP A 108 42.12 -20.51 13.06
N LEU A 109 41.28 -21.06 13.93
CA LEU A 109 39.94 -20.51 14.17
C LEU A 109 40.02 -19.13 14.84
N ASP A 110 40.87 -18.98 15.85
CA ASP A 110 41.02 -17.74 16.62
C ASP A 110 41.62 -16.61 15.76
N ALA A 111 42.59 -16.95 14.90
CA ALA A 111 43.14 -15.98 13.95
C ALA A 111 42.10 -15.55 12.90
N PHE A 112 41.22 -16.47 12.49
CA PHE A 112 40.15 -16.16 11.55
C PHE A 112 39.06 -15.30 12.19
N THR A 113 38.52 -15.70 13.34
CA THR A 113 37.37 -15.03 13.98
C THR A 113 37.72 -13.63 14.48
N SER A 114 38.93 -13.41 14.99
CA SER A 114 39.41 -12.06 15.33
C SER A 114 39.98 -11.28 14.14
N GLY A 115 40.07 -11.89 12.95
CA GLY A 115 40.65 -11.30 11.76
C GLY A 115 39.66 -10.40 11.00
N PRO A 116 40.15 -9.54 10.09
CA PRO A 116 39.30 -8.67 9.27
C PRO A 116 38.43 -9.44 8.26
N ASP A 117 38.78 -10.69 7.97
CA ASP A 117 38.02 -11.58 7.07
C ASP A 117 36.84 -12.27 7.77
N ALA A 118 36.68 -12.07 9.08
CA ALA A 118 35.54 -12.58 9.83
C ALA A 118 34.24 -11.88 9.39
N LYS A 119 33.18 -12.67 9.20
CA LYS A 119 31.85 -12.12 8.94
C LYS A 119 31.10 -11.96 10.27
N LEU A 120 30.96 -10.72 10.72
CA LEU A 120 30.15 -10.39 11.89
C LEU A 120 28.66 -10.64 11.62
N VAL A 121 27.94 -11.06 12.65
CA VAL A 121 26.49 -11.24 12.65
C VAL A 121 25.89 -10.30 13.67
N ASP A 122 24.90 -9.52 13.25
CA ASP A 122 24.10 -8.71 14.17
C ASP A 122 23.13 -9.62 14.93
N VAL A 123 23.29 -9.67 16.24
CA VAL A 123 22.49 -10.48 17.16
C VAL A 123 21.98 -9.55 18.22
N THR A 124 20.66 -9.48 18.37
CA THR A 124 20.03 -8.61 19.38
C THR A 124 19.94 -9.28 20.74
N LYS A 125 19.73 -10.61 20.76
CA LYS A 125 19.50 -11.38 21.98
C LYS A 125 19.98 -12.83 21.84
N VAL A 126 20.51 -13.37 22.94
CA VAL A 126 20.81 -14.80 23.11
C VAL A 126 20.31 -15.28 24.47
N LYS A 127 20.14 -16.60 24.61
CA LYS A 127 19.99 -17.28 25.90
C LYS A 127 21.31 -17.92 26.29
N VAL A 128 21.98 -17.40 27.33
CA VAL A 128 23.17 -18.03 27.88
C VAL A 128 22.75 -19.28 28.65
N VAL A 129 23.36 -20.41 28.30
CA VAL A 129 23.08 -21.72 28.90
C VAL A 129 24.24 -22.10 29.81
N THR A 130 23.97 -22.17 31.12
CA THR A 130 24.92 -22.67 32.12
C THR A 130 24.36 -23.91 32.82
N TYR A 131 25.22 -24.66 33.48
CA TYR A 131 24.81 -25.82 34.29
C TYR A 131 25.22 -25.64 35.75
N GLU A 132 24.25 -25.31 36.59
CA GLU A 132 24.46 -25.01 38.00
C GLU A 132 23.50 -25.85 38.86
N ASN A 133 23.96 -26.27 40.03
CA ASN A 133 23.14 -27.01 41.02
C ASN A 133 22.40 -28.24 40.46
N GLY A 134 22.96 -28.90 39.43
CA GLY A 134 22.37 -30.10 38.84
C GLY A 134 21.31 -29.85 37.76
N GLN A 135 21.13 -28.60 37.32
CA GLN A 135 20.14 -28.24 36.31
C GLN A 135 20.69 -27.23 35.28
N LEU A 136 20.13 -27.24 34.07
CA LEU A 136 20.39 -26.20 33.07
C LEU A 136 19.66 -24.90 33.43
N ILE A 137 20.38 -23.79 33.38
CA ILE A 137 19.85 -22.44 33.56
C ILE A 137 19.93 -21.71 32.21
N PHE A 138 18.85 -21.01 31.86
CA PHE A 138 18.74 -20.23 30.63
C PHE A 138 18.56 -18.76 30.99
N THR A 139 19.59 -17.96 30.80
CA THR A 139 19.59 -16.54 31.14
C THR A 139 19.51 -15.70 29.88
N ASP A 140 18.53 -14.80 29.80
CA ASP A 140 18.43 -13.85 28.69
C ASP A 140 19.59 -12.85 28.75
N LYS A 141 20.29 -12.69 27.63
CA LYS A 141 21.37 -11.71 27.43
C LYS A 141 21.03 -10.87 26.22
N GLU A 142 20.66 -9.62 26.46
CA GLU A 142 20.49 -8.60 25.42
C GLU A 142 21.88 -8.12 24.97
N ILE A 143 22.12 -8.11 23.67
CA ILE A 143 23.41 -7.79 23.05
C ILE A 143 23.39 -6.37 22.48
N ALA A 144 22.26 -5.96 21.92
CA ALA A 144 22.00 -4.59 21.48
C ALA A 144 20.76 -4.05 22.21
N SER A 145 20.82 -2.81 22.68
CA SER A 145 19.65 -2.20 23.33
C SER A 145 18.51 -2.06 22.31
N PRO A 146 17.28 -2.54 22.63
CA PRO A 146 16.14 -2.36 21.73
C PRO A 146 15.88 -0.89 21.35
N ILE A 147 16.24 0.03 22.24
CA ILE A 147 16.17 1.48 22.01
C ILE A 147 17.22 1.91 20.99
N GLU A 148 18.46 1.43 21.09
CA GLU A 148 19.54 1.75 20.14
C GLU A 148 19.21 1.22 18.74
N VAL A 149 18.68 0.00 18.64
CA VAL A 149 18.23 -0.58 17.36
C VAL A 149 17.11 0.25 16.75
N ALA A 150 16.12 0.64 17.56
CA ALA A 150 15.00 1.44 17.07
C ALA A 150 15.45 2.87 16.67
N LEU A 151 16.39 3.47 17.41
CA LEU A 151 16.97 4.77 17.05
C LEU A 151 17.82 4.66 15.77
N TYR A 152 18.56 3.55 15.59
CA TYR A 152 19.27 3.26 14.35
C TYR A 152 18.30 3.14 13.17
N ASP A 153 17.21 2.40 13.31
CA ASP A 153 16.18 2.27 12.26
C ASP A 153 15.61 3.64 11.85
N ILE A 154 15.35 4.52 12.83
CA ILE A 154 14.90 5.91 12.59
C ILE A 154 15.97 6.73 11.87
N ASN A 155 17.21 6.64 12.32
CA ASN A 155 18.33 7.39 11.73
C ASN A 155 18.63 6.94 10.30
N ASN A 156 18.31 5.69 9.95
CA ASN A 156 18.53 5.11 8.63
C ASN A 156 17.27 5.05 7.74
N ALA A 157 16.14 5.60 8.19
CA ALA A 157 14.94 5.69 7.36
C ALA A 157 15.21 6.53 6.09
N LYS A 158 14.85 5.99 4.93
CA LYS A 158 15.23 6.56 3.62
C LYS A 158 14.33 7.69 3.14
N ASP A 159 13.07 7.67 3.54
CA ASP A 159 12.03 8.59 3.13
C ASP A 159 10.96 8.72 4.22
N ALA A 160 10.03 9.66 4.04
CA ALA A 160 9.05 10.00 5.07
C ALA A 160 8.09 8.83 5.36
N PHE A 161 7.77 8.02 4.35
CA PHE A 161 6.94 6.84 4.51
C PHE A 161 7.63 5.77 5.36
N ALA A 162 8.91 5.50 5.08
CA ALA A 162 9.73 4.60 5.87
C ALA A 162 9.89 5.11 7.32
N LEU A 163 10.19 6.40 7.50
CA LEU A 163 10.34 6.99 8.83
C LEU A 163 9.05 6.88 9.63
N ARG A 164 7.91 7.27 9.05
CA ARG A 164 6.58 7.13 9.64
C ARG A 164 6.32 5.70 10.11
N LYS A 165 6.57 4.71 9.25
CA LYS A 165 6.35 3.29 9.56
C LYS A 165 7.22 2.84 10.75
N VAL A 166 8.47 3.31 10.83
CA VAL A 166 9.36 3.00 11.95
C VAL A 166 8.87 3.68 13.24
N LEU A 167 8.51 4.97 13.20
CA LEU A 167 7.97 5.71 14.35
C LEU A 167 6.73 5.01 14.93
N GLU A 168 5.76 4.67 14.10
CA GLU A 168 4.54 3.98 14.50
C GLU A 168 4.82 2.56 15.01
N GLY A 169 5.68 1.81 14.29
CA GLY A 169 6.02 0.42 14.64
C GLY A 169 6.90 0.26 15.88
N LYS A 170 7.66 1.30 16.26
CA LYS A 170 8.58 1.29 17.42
C LYS A 170 8.09 2.19 18.57
N ALA A 171 6.90 2.77 18.47
CA ALA A 171 6.38 3.74 19.43
C ALA A 171 6.41 3.24 20.88
N VAL A 172 6.04 1.98 21.12
CA VAL A 172 6.07 1.37 22.46
C VAL A 172 7.50 1.19 22.96
N THR A 173 8.41 0.70 22.12
CA THR A 173 9.83 0.50 22.47
C THR A 173 10.54 1.80 22.79
N LEU A 174 10.18 2.87 22.08
CA LEU A 174 10.76 4.19 22.22
C LEU A 174 9.97 5.07 23.20
N GLU A 175 8.87 4.57 23.77
CA GLU A 175 7.95 5.32 24.63
C GLU A 175 7.54 6.67 24.01
N LEU A 176 7.15 6.67 22.74
CA LEU A 176 6.68 7.86 22.03
C LEU A 176 5.23 8.16 22.41
N ASP A 177 4.94 9.42 22.77
CA ASP A 177 3.56 9.89 22.89
C ASP A 177 3.00 10.20 21.50
N LEU A 178 2.07 9.37 21.05
CA LEU A 178 1.40 9.52 19.76
C LEU A 178 -0.06 10.00 19.89
N SER A 179 -0.47 10.53 21.05
CA SER A 179 -1.87 10.94 21.28
C SER A 179 -2.36 11.96 20.25
N ILE A 180 -1.64 13.07 20.09
CA ILE A 180 -1.92 14.11 19.08
C ILE A 180 -1.61 13.59 17.66
N TYR A 181 -0.49 12.89 17.49
CA TYR A 181 -0.11 12.34 16.19
C TYR A 181 -1.20 11.45 15.60
N ASN A 182 -1.88 10.67 16.44
CA ASN A 182 -2.93 9.76 16.00
C ASN A 182 -4.23 10.44 15.58
N SER A 183 -4.48 11.69 16.00
CA SER A 183 -5.63 12.47 15.52
C SER A 183 -5.38 13.14 14.16
N LEU A 184 -4.12 13.19 13.70
CA LEU A 184 -3.78 13.70 12.37
C LEU A 184 -4.24 12.75 11.26
N LEU A 185 -4.61 13.33 10.12
CA LEU A 185 -4.75 12.62 8.84
C LEU A 185 -3.42 12.01 8.39
N ASN A 186 -3.45 11.07 7.44
CA ASN A 186 -2.23 10.46 6.89
C ASN A 186 -1.32 11.50 6.23
N SER A 187 -1.89 12.48 5.54
CA SER A 187 -1.19 13.66 5.00
C SER A 187 -0.39 14.38 6.09
N GLY A 188 -1.02 14.67 7.23
CA GLY A 188 -0.38 15.30 8.39
C GLY A 188 0.72 14.43 9.00
N LYS A 189 0.48 13.12 9.14
CA LYS A 189 1.49 12.16 9.62
C LYS A 189 2.71 12.09 8.71
N ILE A 190 2.51 12.16 7.39
CA ILE A 190 3.59 12.23 6.41
C ILE A 190 4.33 13.56 6.53
N ALA A 191 3.63 14.70 6.66
CA ALA A 191 4.26 16.00 6.85
C ALA A 191 5.13 16.05 8.12
N VAL A 192 4.68 15.46 9.23
CA VAL A 192 5.50 15.29 10.45
C VAL A 192 6.79 14.54 10.12
N ALA A 193 6.70 13.39 9.44
CA ALA A 193 7.86 12.59 9.09
C ALA A 193 8.81 13.32 8.11
N GLU A 194 8.29 14.07 7.14
CA GLU A 194 9.08 14.91 6.23
C GLU A 194 9.87 15.98 7.00
N SER A 195 9.20 16.71 7.90
CA SER A 195 9.86 17.72 8.73
C SER A 195 10.88 17.09 9.69
N MET A 196 10.60 15.93 10.26
CA MET A 196 11.55 15.18 11.07
C MET A 196 12.79 14.76 10.27
N LEU A 197 12.63 14.30 9.01
CA LEU A 197 13.77 13.97 8.15
C LEU A 197 14.65 15.18 7.87
N LEU A 198 14.06 16.34 7.64
CA LEU A 198 14.80 17.58 7.45
C LEU A 198 15.59 17.95 8.71
N ARG A 199 14.99 17.77 9.89
CA ARG A 199 15.63 18.09 11.19
C ARG A 199 16.62 17.04 11.67
N ARG A 200 16.53 15.81 11.16
CA ARG A 200 17.41 14.70 11.55
C ARG A 200 18.88 14.99 11.25
N GLY A 201 19.19 15.64 10.13
CA GLY A 201 20.58 15.77 9.66
C GLY A 201 21.25 14.38 9.54
N ASP A 202 22.40 14.22 10.19
CA ASP A 202 23.16 12.95 10.24
C ASP A 202 22.53 11.89 11.18
N GLY A 203 21.56 12.29 12.01
CA GLY A 203 20.88 11.42 12.97
C GLY A 203 20.46 12.16 14.24
N PHE A 204 19.45 11.64 14.92
CA PHE A 204 19.14 12.03 16.28
C PHE A 204 20.18 11.41 17.23
N ALA A 205 20.79 12.23 18.08
CA ALA A 205 21.87 11.83 18.98
C ALA A 205 21.39 10.87 20.08
N ASP A 206 20.16 11.06 20.56
CA ASP A 206 19.55 10.28 21.62
C ASP A 206 18.02 10.28 21.51
N LEU A 207 17.39 9.44 22.35
CA LEU A 207 15.95 9.28 22.40
C LEU A 207 15.21 10.58 22.81
N ASP A 208 15.79 11.38 23.70
CA ASP A 208 15.16 12.60 24.19
C ASP A 208 15.08 13.66 23.08
N THR A 209 16.14 13.79 22.29
CA THR A 209 16.19 14.65 21.10
C THR A 209 15.14 14.21 20.07
N LEU A 210 15.05 12.91 19.80
CA LEU A 210 14.02 12.35 18.91
C LEU A 210 12.60 12.70 19.41
N LYS A 211 12.31 12.46 20.69
CA LYS A 211 11.00 12.73 21.31
C LYS A 211 10.64 14.21 21.24
N ALA A 212 11.59 15.10 21.56
CA ALA A 212 11.39 16.55 21.51
C ALA A 212 11.07 17.03 20.09
N VAL A 213 11.83 16.53 19.09
CA VAL A 213 11.59 16.88 17.68
C VAL A 213 10.23 16.35 17.21
N LEU A 214 9.88 15.11 17.52
CA LEU A 214 8.58 14.54 17.17
C LEU A 214 7.43 15.38 17.76
N ALA A 215 7.49 15.70 19.05
CA ALA A 215 6.44 16.48 19.71
C ALA A 215 6.29 17.88 19.09
N GLU A 216 7.41 18.56 18.79
CA GLU A 216 7.40 19.88 18.16
C GLU A 216 6.80 19.83 16.74
N GLU A 217 7.19 18.86 15.91
CA GLU A 217 6.67 18.74 14.55
C GLU A 217 5.19 18.31 14.52
N VAL A 218 4.77 17.45 15.44
CA VAL A 218 3.36 17.06 15.60
C VAL A 218 2.49 18.28 15.94
N GLU A 219 2.92 19.11 16.91
CA GLU A 219 2.14 20.29 17.29
C GLU A 219 2.12 21.34 16.15
N LYS A 220 3.24 21.54 15.44
CA LYS A 220 3.28 22.43 14.27
C LYS A 220 2.28 22.02 13.20
N VAL A 221 2.25 20.74 12.83
CA VAL A 221 1.34 20.22 11.79
C VAL A 221 -0.11 20.34 12.25
N LYS A 222 -0.39 20.00 13.52
CA LYS A 222 -1.72 20.15 14.11
C LYS A 222 -2.21 21.60 14.02
N VAL A 223 -1.43 22.56 14.50
CA VAL A 223 -1.78 23.99 14.47
C VAL A 223 -1.98 24.47 13.03
N ALA A 224 -1.12 24.05 12.09
CA ALA A 224 -1.27 24.43 10.69
C ALA A 224 -2.58 23.93 10.07
N VAL A 225 -3.02 22.71 10.41
CA VAL A 225 -4.30 22.16 9.97
C VAL A 225 -5.48 22.88 10.65
N GLU A 226 -5.40 23.14 11.95
CA GLU A 226 -6.44 23.86 12.71
C GLU A 226 -6.66 25.27 12.15
N VAL A 227 -5.60 26.02 11.83
CA VAL A 227 -5.71 27.35 11.22
C VAL A 227 -6.46 27.33 9.88
N ILE A 228 -6.21 26.31 9.05
CA ILE A 228 -6.89 26.18 7.75
C ILE A 228 -8.35 25.77 7.97
N LEU A 229 -8.61 24.85 8.90
CA LEU A 229 -9.97 24.42 9.24
C LEU A 229 -10.80 25.58 9.81
N ASP A 230 -10.22 26.42 10.66
CA ASP A 230 -10.85 27.62 11.18
C ASP A 230 -11.17 28.61 10.06
N SER A 231 -10.26 28.78 9.10
CA SER A 231 -10.49 29.63 7.92
C SER A 231 -11.65 29.10 7.06
N LEU A 232 -11.76 27.78 6.89
CA LEU A 232 -12.89 27.13 6.20
C LEU A 232 -14.21 27.31 6.97
N ASN A 233 -14.19 27.10 8.29
CA ASN A 233 -15.36 27.22 9.17
C ASN A 233 -15.89 28.64 9.29
N THR A 234 -15.05 29.64 9.00
CA THR A 234 -15.41 31.07 9.11
C THR A 234 -15.53 31.77 7.76
N ALA A 235 -15.43 31.03 6.66
CA ALA A 235 -15.57 31.56 5.31
C ALA A 235 -16.90 32.31 5.14
N ALA A 236 -16.85 33.54 4.61
CA ALA A 236 -18.00 34.44 4.55
C ALA A 236 -18.97 34.10 3.39
N SER A 237 -18.53 33.27 2.45
CA SER A 237 -19.32 32.86 1.30
C SER A 237 -18.90 31.49 0.75
N LEU A 238 -19.78 30.88 -0.04
CA LEU A 238 -19.48 29.66 -0.77
C LEU A 238 -18.29 29.84 -1.72
N GLU A 239 -18.12 31.00 -2.35
CA GLU A 239 -17.01 31.27 -3.26
C GLU A 239 -15.65 31.25 -2.54
N GLU A 240 -15.58 31.89 -1.37
CA GLU A 240 -14.40 31.88 -0.51
C GLU A 240 -14.09 30.48 -0.01
N PHE A 241 -15.11 29.77 0.50
CA PHE A 241 -14.99 28.39 0.95
C PHE A 241 -14.49 27.46 -0.17
N SER A 242 -15.07 27.58 -1.36
CA SER A 242 -14.72 26.77 -2.54
C SER A 242 -13.26 26.96 -2.96
N SER A 243 -12.76 28.20 -2.88
CA SER A 243 -11.36 28.50 -3.19
C SER A 243 -10.42 27.88 -2.16
N LEU A 244 -10.72 28.07 -0.87
CA LEU A 244 -9.92 27.54 0.23
C LEU A 244 -9.87 26.01 0.27
N ILE A 245 -11.01 25.34 0.05
CA ILE A 245 -11.10 23.88 0.13
C ILE A 245 -10.38 23.21 -1.05
N ILE A 246 -10.46 23.79 -2.25
CA ILE A 246 -9.73 23.27 -3.42
C ILE A 246 -8.22 23.49 -3.26
N GLU A 247 -7.79 24.66 -2.77
CA GLU A 247 -6.37 24.96 -2.54
C GLU A 247 -5.74 24.02 -1.49
N ASN A 248 -6.49 23.64 -0.46
CA ASN A 248 -5.98 22.83 0.65
C ASN A 248 -6.41 21.36 0.60
N GLY A 249 -7.05 20.91 -0.49
CA GLY A 249 -7.69 19.58 -0.53
C GLY A 249 -6.72 18.41 -0.31
N GLU A 250 -5.46 18.52 -0.75
CA GLU A 250 -4.46 17.49 -0.48
C GLU A 250 -4.17 17.32 1.02
N LYS A 251 -4.15 18.42 1.78
CA LYS A 251 -3.91 18.39 3.23
C LYS A 251 -5.05 17.69 3.97
N PHE A 252 -6.27 17.80 3.46
CA PHE A 252 -7.45 17.14 4.02
C PHE A 252 -7.77 15.79 3.37
N GLU A 253 -6.94 15.32 2.43
CA GLU A 253 -7.16 14.06 1.69
C GLU A 253 -8.54 14.03 0.98
N LEU A 254 -8.89 15.16 0.37
CA LEU A 254 -10.11 15.30 -0.40
C LEU A 254 -9.96 14.61 -1.76
N GLU A 255 -11.01 13.91 -2.19
CA GLU A 255 -11.10 13.22 -3.48
C GLU A 255 -11.32 14.22 -4.64
N LEU A 256 -10.37 15.16 -4.81
CA LEU A 256 -10.47 16.23 -5.79
C LEU A 256 -10.46 15.72 -7.23
N ASP A 257 -9.79 14.60 -7.51
CA ASP A 257 -9.80 14.00 -8.85
C ASP A 257 -11.17 13.42 -9.19
N ALA A 258 -11.84 12.76 -8.24
CA ALA A 258 -13.21 12.30 -8.41
C ALA A 258 -14.20 13.49 -8.49
N TYR A 259 -13.98 14.53 -7.68
CA TYR A 259 -14.75 15.77 -7.76
C TYR A 259 -14.65 16.42 -9.16
N ARG A 260 -13.46 16.43 -9.78
CA ARG A 260 -13.25 16.95 -11.13
C ARG A 260 -13.94 16.12 -12.23
N MET A 261 -14.34 14.89 -11.93
CA MET A 261 -15.17 14.07 -12.83
C MET A 261 -16.65 14.45 -12.77
N ILE A 262 -17.08 15.22 -11.77
CA ILE A 262 -18.46 15.70 -11.66
C ILE A 262 -18.69 16.83 -12.66
N ILE A 263 -19.80 16.76 -13.39
CA ILE A 263 -20.20 17.85 -14.31
C ILE A 263 -20.40 19.15 -13.55
N SER A 264 -20.07 20.28 -14.19
CA SER A 264 -20.03 21.59 -13.52
C SER A 264 -21.36 22.03 -12.90
N SER A 265 -22.50 21.63 -13.49
CA SER A 265 -23.84 21.89 -12.94
C SER A 265 -24.10 21.22 -11.58
N ARG A 266 -23.37 20.13 -11.28
CA ARG A 266 -23.52 19.32 -10.07
C ARG A 266 -22.37 19.49 -9.09
N SER A 267 -21.17 19.82 -9.55
CA SER A 267 -20.01 20.03 -8.68
C SER A 267 -20.24 21.19 -7.70
N GLY A 268 -20.93 22.25 -8.13
CA GLY A 268 -21.36 23.34 -7.24
C GLY A 268 -22.31 22.88 -6.12
N ARG A 269 -23.12 21.84 -6.34
CA ARG A 269 -24.01 21.27 -5.31
C ARG A 269 -23.24 20.55 -4.22
N VAL A 270 -22.16 19.84 -4.59
CA VAL A 270 -21.25 19.21 -3.62
C VAL A 270 -20.66 20.27 -2.70
N LEU A 271 -20.10 21.34 -3.28
CA LEU A 271 -19.50 22.42 -2.48
C LEU A 271 -20.53 23.14 -1.61
N ALA A 272 -21.74 23.38 -2.13
CA ALA A 272 -22.83 23.97 -1.35
C ALA A 272 -23.23 23.09 -0.16
N GLN A 273 -23.40 21.78 -0.37
CA GLN A 273 -23.76 20.83 0.69
C GLN A 273 -22.71 20.76 1.80
N VAL A 274 -21.42 20.76 1.42
CA VAL A 274 -20.30 20.78 2.37
C VAL A 274 -20.26 22.12 3.11
N PHE A 275 -20.49 23.24 2.42
CA PHE A 275 -20.54 24.57 3.04
C PHE A 275 -21.73 24.75 4.00
N GLU A 276 -22.90 24.17 3.70
CA GLU A 276 -24.08 24.20 4.58
C GLU A 276 -23.88 23.37 5.86
N SER A 277 -22.87 22.49 5.88
CA SER A 277 -22.55 21.63 7.03
C SER A 277 -21.56 22.25 8.02
N LEU A 278 -21.13 23.50 7.79
CA LEU A 278 -20.23 24.21 8.70
C LEU A 278 -20.91 24.47 10.07
N PRO A 279 -20.14 24.45 11.18
CA PRO A 279 -18.69 24.22 11.24
C PRO A 279 -18.32 22.73 11.40
N TYR A 280 -17.14 22.36 10.90
CA TYR A 280 -16.53 21.05 11.12
C TYR A 280 -15.64 21.05 12.38
N GLU A 281 -15.84 20.07 13.25
CA GLU A 281 -15.06 19.92 14.50
C GLU A 281 -13.63 19.41 14.25
N SER A 282 -13.38 18.75 13.11
CA SER A 282 -12.07 18.20 12.78
C SER A 282 -11.83 18.07 11.28
N ALA A 283 -10.55 17.90 10.91
CA ALA A 283 -10.14 17.57 9.55
C ALA A 283 -10.77 16.26 9.04
N ASN A 284 -10.96 15.26 9.91
CA ASN A 284 -11.60 13.99 9.54
C ASN A 284 -13.07 14.19 9.14
N THR A 285 -13.82 14.97 9.93
CA THR A 285 -15.24 15.24 9.64
C THR A 285 -15.43 16.02 8.34
N LEU A 286 -14.53 16.97 8.04
CA LEU A 286 -14.52 17.69 6.75
C LEU A 286 -14.24 16.73 5.60
N LYS A 287 -13.18 15.92 5.71
CA LYS A 287 -12.79 14.92 4.71
C LYS A 287 -13.95 13.97 4.39
N ASP A 288 -14.53 13.36 5.43
CA ASP A 288 -15.60 12.38 5.27
C ASP A 288 -16.82 13.02 4.62
N SER A 289 -17.21 14.24 5.04
CA SER A 289 -18.33 14.97 4.47
C SER A 289 -18.12 15.28 2.98
N PHE A 290 -16.93 15.77 2.60
CA PHE A 290 -16.63 16.10 1.21
C PHE A 290 -16.58 14.84 0.34
N ASN A 291 -15.81 13.83 0.75
CA ASN A 291 -15.62 12.60 -0.03
C ASN A 291 -16.92 11.82 -0.18
N GLN A 292 -17.76 11.79 0.86
CA GLN A 292 -19.10 11.20 0.77
C GLN A 292 -19.98 11.96 -0.22
N SER A 293 -20.01 13.30 -0.16
CA SER A 293 -20.81 14.13 -1.07
C SER A 293 -20.38 13.95 -2.53
N VAL A 294 -19.08 13.85 -2.79
CA VAL A 294 -18.53 13.51 -4.11
C VAL A 294 -18.99 12.13 -4.57
N ALA A 295 -18.86 11.11 -3.71
CA ALA A 295 -19.22 9.74 -4.04
C ALA A 295 -20.73 9.57 -4.28
N GLU A 296 -21.57 10.22 -3.47
CA GLU A 296 -23.02 10.23 -3.65
C GLU A 296 -23.41 10.94 -4.94
N THR A 297 -22.79 12.09 -5.23
CA THR A 297 -23.07 12.83 -6.46
C THR A 297 -22.69 12.02 -7.69
N LEU A 298 -21.52 11.39 -7.72
CA LEU A 298 -21.11 10.53 -8.84
C LEU A 298 -22.03 9.31 -9.05
N LYS A 299 -22.63 8.80 -7.98
CA LYS A 299 -23.61 7.69 -8.07
C LYS A 299 -25.01 8.16 -8.46
N SER A 300 -25.31 9.46 -8.30
CA SER A 300 -26.65 10.02 -8.49
C SER A 300 -27.04 10.25 -9.95
N TYR A 301 -26.15 10.03 -10.92
CA TYR A 301 -26.46 10.27 -12.32
C TYR A 301 -25.66 9.38 -13.29
N VAL A 302 -26.16 9.29 -14.52
CA VAL A 302 -25.53 8.65 -15.67
C VAL A 302 -25.42 9.68 -16.79
N ILE A 303 -24.31 9.65 -17.53
CA ILE A 303 -24.13 10.45 -18.75
C ILE A 303 -24.20 9.53 -19.96
N VAL A 304 -25.06 9.86 -20.93
CA VAL A 304 -25.06 9.25 -22.26
C VAL A 304 -24.49 10.25 -23.26
N THR A 305 -23.30 9.96 -23.76
CA THR A 305 -22.62 10.78 -24.78
C THR A 305 -22.84 10.18 -26.16
N ASN A 306 -23.34 11.00 -27.09
CA ASN A 306 -23.53 10.60 -28.48
C ASN A 306 -22.28 10.95 -29.30
N THR A 307 -21.57 9.92 -29.77
CA THR A 307 -20.40 10.09 -30.65
C THR A 307 -20.74 9.63 -32.06
N ALA A 308 -20.52 10.49 -33.04
CA ALA A 308 -20.70 10.13 -34.44
C ALA A 308 -19.51 9.30 -34.93
N TYR A 309 -19.81 8.12 -35.48
CA TYR A 309 -18.83 7.26 -36.16
C TYR A 309 -19.11 7.24 -37.66
N ASN A 310 -18.05 7.08 -38.46
CA ASN A 310 -18.15 6.94 -39.92
C ASN A 310 -18.63 5.54 -40.37
N TYR A 311 -19.02 4.68 -39.43
CA TYR A 311 -19.45 3.31 -39.66
C TYR A 311 -20.80 3.09 -39.00
N THR A 312 -21.69 2.40 -39.70
CA THR A 312 -22.95 1.89 -39.14
C THR A 312 -22.70 0.62 -38.32
N VAL A 313 -23.70 0.21 -37.53
CA VAL A 313 -23.69 -1.11 -36.86
C VAL A 313 -23.53 -2.24 -37.88
N SER A 314 -24.15 -2.12 -39.06
CA SER A 314 -24.00 -3.12 -40.12
C SER A 314 -22.55 -3.18 -40.63
N ASP A 315 -21.90 -2.04 -40.86
CA ASP A 315 -20.51 -2.00 -41.30
C ASP A 315 -19.60 -2.66 -40.25
N MET A 316 -19.83 -2.38 -38.96
CA MET A 316 -19.07 -3.00 -37.88
C MET A 316 -19.26 -4.52 -37.86
N LEU A 317 -20.48 -5.01 -38.06
CA LEU A 317 -20.74 -6.45 -38.16
C LEU A 317 -20.03 -7.07 -39.38
N ASP A 318 -20.05 -6.40 -40.53
CA ASP A 318 -19.38 -6.88 -41.74
C ASP A 318 -17.86 -6.92 -41.59
N ILE A 319 -17.28 -6.04 -40.77
CA ILE A 319 -15.87 -6.08 -40.39
C ILE A 319 -15.58 -7.23 -39.40
N GLN A 320 -16.44 -7.43 -38.40
CA GLN A 320 -16.19 -8.40 -37.32
C GLN A 320 -16.41 -9.85 -37.76
N MET A 321 -17.49 -10.15 -38.48
CA MET A 321 -17.86 -11.53 -38.78
C MET A 321 -16.78 -12.35 -39.53
N PRO A 322 -16.03 -11.78 -40.51
CA PRO A 322 -14.91 -12.47 -41.14
C PRO A 322 -13.75 -12.81 -40.18
N LEU A 323 -13.60 -12.08 -39.07
CA LEU A 323 -12.58 -12.34 -38.04
C LEU A 323 -12.94 -13.51 -37.11
N ARG A 324 -14.10 -14.14 -37.33
CA ARG A 324 -14.59 -15.30 -36.57
C ARG A 324 -14.61 -15.05 -35.06
N PRO A 325 -15.34 -14.02 -34.59
CA PRO A 325 -15.50 -13.74 -33.17
C PRO A 325 -16.03 -14.99 -32.46
N GLN A 326 -15.61 -15.21 -31.22
CA GLN A 326 -15.99 -16.38 -30.45
C GLN A 326 -16.87 -16.02 -29.27
N TRP A 327 -17.77 -16.93 -28.94
CA TRP A 327 -18.60 -16.90 -27.73
C TRP A 327 -18.60 -18.25 -27.05
N TYR A 328 -18.85 -18.25 -25.74
CA TYR A 328 -18.90 -19.46 -24.94
C TYR A 328 -20.34 -19.97 -24.86
N VAL A 329 -20.55 -21.22 -25.29
CA VAL A 329 -21.84 -21.90 -25.19
C VAL A 329 -21.74 -22.98 -24.13
N SER A 330 -22.58 -22.91 -23.09
CA SER A 330 -22.60 -23.88 -22.00
C SER A 330 -22.80 -25.31 -22.53
N GLY A 331 -21.96 -26.25 -22.10
CA GLY A 331 -21.98 -27.64 -22.57
C GLY A 331 -21.33 -27.90 -23.93
N VAL A 332 -20.93 -26.85 -24.68
CA VAL A 332 -20.28 -26.97 -25.99
C VAL A 332 -18.86 -26.38 -25.99
N GLY A 333 -18.63 -25.28 -25.27
CA GLY A 333 -17.36 -24.57 -25.23
C GLY A 333 -17.32 -23.35 -26.16
N TRP A 334 -16.11 -22.91 -26.51
CA TRP A 334 -15.91 -21.76 -27.40
C TRP A 334 -16.25 -22.12 -28.85
N THR A 335 -17.17 -21.36 -29.45
CA THR A 335 -17.61 -21.55 -30.83
C THR A 335 -17.63 -20.20 -31.57
N ASN A 336 -17.74 -20.22 -32.90
CA ASN A 336 -17.94 -18.97 -33.65
C ASN A 336 -19.28 -18.34 -33.22
N ALA A 337 -19.26 -17.07 -32.85
CA ALA A 337 -20.46 -16.32 -32.51
C ALA A 337 -21.35 -16.13 -33.75
N PRO A 338 -22.67 -16.33 -33.64
CA PRO A 338 -23.59 -15.97 -34.70
C PRO A 338 -23.70 -14.43 -34.80
N ARG A 339 -24.15 -13.93 -35.95
CA ARG A 339 -24.12 -12.49 -36.27
C ARG A 339 -24.97 -11.64 -35.31
N ASP A 340 -26.11 -12.16 -34.89
CA ASP A 340 -27.01 -11.57 -33.91
C ASP A 340 -26.36 -11.44 -32.52
N GLU A 341 -25.59 -12.45 -32.10
CA GLU A 341 -24.83 -12.35 -30.84
C GLU A 341 -23.76 -11.26 -30.93
N VAL A 342 -23.04 -11.16 -32.05
CA VAL A 342 -22.07 -10.06 -32.24
C VAL A 342 -22.78 -8.71 -32.23
N GLN A 343 -23.93 -8.58 -32.92
CA GLN A 343 -24.73 -7.36 -32.95
C GLN A 343 -25.11 -6.91 -31.55
N ARG A 344 -25.52 -7.84 -30.69
CA ARG A 344 -25.89 -7.54 -29.30
C ARG A 344 -24.82 -6.75 -28.55
N TYR A 345 -23.54 -7.07 -28.75
CA TYR A 345 -22.43 -6.41 -28.05
C TYR A 345 -21.89 -5.17 -28.75
N VAL A 346 -22.12 -5.00 -30.06
CA VAL A 346 -21.60 -3.84 -30.80
C VAL A 346 -22.64 -2.74 -30.99
N GLU A 347 -23.94 -3.02 -30.86
CA GLU A 347 -25.02 -2.05 -30.99
C GLU A 347 -25.19 -1.24 -29.68
N PRO A 348 -24.80 0.06 -29.66
CA PRO A 348 -24.78 0.84 -28.42
C PRO A 348 -26.16 1.01 -27.78
N ALA A 349 -27.23 0.99 -28.59
CA ALA A 349 -28.60 1.11 -28.13
C ALA A 349 -29.01 0.00 -27.15
N ASN A 350 -28.36 -1.17 -27.18
CA ASN A 350 -28.62 -2.26 -26.23
C ASN A 350 -28.14 -1.98 -24.80
N PHE A 351 -27.32 -0.94 -24.61
CA PHE A 351 -26.74 -0.57 -23.31
C PHE A 351 -27.34 0.70 -22.72
N VAL A 352 -28.29 1.32 -23.41
CA VAL A 352 -29.05 2.48 -22.92
C VAL A 352 -30.43 1.98 -22.48
N LEU A 353 -30.82 2.30 -21.24
CA LEU A 353 -32.15 1.92 -20.76
C LEU A 353 -33.23 2.62 -21.61
N PRO A 354 -34.26 1.90 -22.10
CA PRO A 354 -35.26 2.49 -23.00
C PRO A 354 -35.96 3.74 -22.42
N ASP A 355 -36.25 3.72 -21.11
CA ASP A 355 -36.94 4.82 -20.43
C ASP A 355 -35.99 5.88 -19.85
N LEU A 356 -34.66 5.74 -20.05
CA LEU A 356 -33.67 6.69 -19.51
C LEU A 356 -33.96 8.12 -19.93
N VAL A 357 -34.49 8.29 -21.14
CA VAL A 357 -34.86 9.59 -21.72
C VAL A 357 -35.82 10.38 -20.81
N ASN A 358 -36.67 9.70 -20.05
CA ASN A 358 -37.63 10.33 -19.13
C ASN A 358 -36.98 10.80 -17.82
N TYR A 359 -35.75 10.36 -17.54
CA TYR A 359 -34.96 10.74 -16.36
C TYR A 359 -33.86 11.75 -16.69
N VAL A 360 -33.75 12.19 -17.95
CA VAL A 360 -32.81 13.23 -18.37
C VAL A 360 -33.23 14.55 -17.76
N ALA A 361 -32.44 15.04 -16.81
CA ALA A 361 -32.69 16.28 -16.10
C ALA A 361 -31.88 17.45 -16.67
N GLU A 362 -30.72 17.15 -17.26
CA GLU A 362 -29.84 18.17 -17.84
C GLU A 362 -29.27 17.68 -19.18
N LEU A 363 -28.99 18.63 -20.08
CA LEU A 363 -28.26 18.41 -21.32
C LEU A 363 -26.95 19.18 -21.30
N VAL A 364 -25.88 18.53 -21.76
CA VAL A 364 -24.62 19.21 -22.09
C VAL A 364 -24.51 19.26 -23.61
N ILE A 365 -24.50 20.46 -24.19
CA ILE A 365 -24.44 20.61 -25.65
C ILE A 365 -23.10 20.08 -26.15
N SER A 366 -23.12 19.14 -27.11
CA SER A 366 -21.90 18.51 -27.64
C SER A 366 -21.49 19.05 -29.00
N ALA A 367 -22.43 19.63 -29.74
CA ALA A 367 -22.18 20.31 -31.02
C ALA A 367 -21.63 21.73 -30.82
N ASP A 368 -20.71 22.17 -31.68
CA ASP A 368 -20.12 23.51 -31.65
C ASP A 368 -21.17 24.63 -31.67
N SER A 369 -22.26 24.40 -32.42
CA SER A 369 -23.43 25.26 -32.47
C SER A 369 -24.68 24.42 -32.77
N LEU A 370 -25.76 24.67 -32.02
CA LEU A 370 -27.03 23.95 -32.14
C LEU A 370 -28.20 24.93 -32.07
N PHE A 371 -29.18 24.77 -32.97
CA PHE A 371 -30.37 25.60 -32.97
C PHE A 371 -31.40 25.12 -31.94
N VAL A 372 -31.92 26.06 -31.17
CA VAL A 372 -33.15 25.88 -30.38
C VAL A 372 -34.33 26.19 -31.29
N ARG A 373 -35.25 25.24 -31.45
CA ARG A 373 -36.35 25.34 -32.42
C ARG A 373 -37.70 25.48 -31.75
N ASN A 374 -38.65 26.12 -32.43
CA ASN A 374 -40.00 26.28 -31.91
C ASN A 374 -40.84 24.98 -31.87
N ALA A 375 -40.36 23.92 -32.53
CA ALA A 375 -40.96 22.61 -32.55
C ALA A 375 -39.86 21.53 -32.58
N PRO A 376 -40.13 20.30 -32.07
CA PRO A 376 -39.16 19.20 -32.05
C PRO A 376 -39.03 18.55 -33.45
N THR A 377 -38.56 19.33 -34.41
CA THR A 377 -38.32 18.93 -35.81
C THR A 377 -37.31 19.88 -36.44
N THR A 378 -36.52 19.40 -37.39
CA THR A 378 -35.53 20.21 -38.11
C THR A 378 -36.13 21.28 -39.02
N GLU A 379 -37.42 21.16 -39.38
CA GLU A 379 -38.15 22.20 -40.12
C GLU A 379 -38.64 23.34 -39.22
N GLY A 380 -38.64 23.14 -37.89
CA GLY A 380 -39.04 24.16 -36.92
C GLY A 380 -38.15 25.40 -37.03
N ALA A 381 -38.76 26.59 -36.89
CA ALA A 381 -38.03 27.84 -36.96
C ALA A 381 -37.01 27.94 -35.81
N SER A 382 -35.81 28.43 -36.12
CA SER A 382 -34.78 28.70 -35.11
C SER A 382 -35.19 29.90 -34.25
N LEU A 383 -35.19 29.71 -32.93
CA LEU A 383 -35.50 30.72 -31.91
C LEU A 383 -34.24 31.27 -31.26
N ALA A 384 -33.20 30.45 -31.13
CA ALA A 384 -31.92 30.79 -30.53
C ALA A 384 -30.83 29.80 -30.97
N THR A 385 -29.60 30.08 -30.56
CA THR A 385 -28.44 29.20 -30.77
C THR A 385 -27.77 28.93 -29.43
N VAL A 386 -27.44 27.67 -29.19
CA VAL A 386 -26.66 27.22 -28.03
C VAL A 386 -25.34 26.61 -28.52
N ASN A 387 -24.33 26.63 -27.66
CA ASN A 387 -22.95 26.28 -28.02
C ASN A 387 -22.43 25.11 -27.20
N LYS A 388 -21.38 24.46 -27.72
CA LYS A 388 -20.72 23.33 -27.07
C LYS A 388 -20.31 23.65 -25.62
N GLY A 389 -20.62 22.72 -24.72
CA GLY A 389 -20.30 22.80 -23.29
C GLY A 389 -21.32 23.59 -22.47
N GLU A 390 -22.28 24.28 -23.09
CA GLU A 390 -23.39 24.89 -22.35
C GLU A 390 -24.29 23.79 -21.77
N ILE A 391 -24.81 24.05 -20.56
CA ILE A 391 -25.64 23.11 -19.81
C ILE A 391 -27.03 23.69 -19.64
N TYR A 392 -28.06 22.90 -19.92
CA TYR A 392 -29.45 23.31 -19.82
C TYR A 392 -30.28 22.29 -19.04
N VAL A 393 -31.18 22.77 -18.19
CA VAL A 393 -32.19 21.93 -17.55
C VAL A 393 -33.22 21.51 -18.59
N VAL A 394 -33.60 20.23 -18.57
CA VAL A 394 -34.66 19.68 -19.42
C VAL A 394 -36.02 19.95 -18.79
N GLU A 395 -36.91 20.57 -19.56
CA GLU A 395 -38.29 20.86 -19.13
C GLU A 395 -39.28 19.81 -19.63
N GLU A 396 -39.06 19.30 -20.84
CA GLU A 396 -39.96 18.39 -21.53
C GLU A 396 -39.18 17.53 -22.52
N VAL A 397 -39.65 16.31 -22.79
CA VAL A 397 -39.07 15.38 -23.75
C VAL A 397 -40.14 14.95 -24.76
N GLN A 398 -39.76 14.86 -26.03
CA GLN A 398 -40.66 14.41 -27.09
C GLN A 398 -39.88 13.71 -28.21
N GLU A 399 -40.47 12.70 -28.84
CA GLU A 399 -39.94 12.17 -30.09
C GLU A 399 -40.05 13.20 -31.22
N GLY A 400 -39.09 13.18 -32.14
CA GLY A 400 -39.07 14.06 -33.30
C GLY A 400 -40.34 13.94 -34.14
N LEU A 401 -40.92 15.09 -34.51
CA LEU A 401 -42.11 15.15 -35.36
C LEU A 401 -41.78 14.93 -36.84
N GLU A 402 -42.82 14.79 -37.65
CA GLU A 402 -42.72 14.81 -39.11
C GLU A 402 -41.93 16.05 -39.60
N GLY A 403 -41.13 15.87 -40.65
CA GLY A 403 -40.18 16.89 -41.13
C GLY A 403 -38.78 16.82 -40.49
N THR A 404 -38.53 15.86 -39.59
CA THR A 404 -37.19 15.61 -39.05
C THR A 404 -36.28 14.97 -40.11
N VAL A 405 -35.15 15.61 -40.40
CA VAL A 405 -34.17 15.16 -41.40
C VAL A 405 -33.48 13.87 -40.95
N ALA A 406 -33.19 13.00 -41.91
CA ALA A 406 -32.45 11.77 -41.67
C ALA A 406 -31.13 12.02 -40.93
N GLY A 407 -30.81 11.19 -39.95
CA GLY A 407 -29.67 11.36 -39.04
C GLY A 407 -30.01 12.15 -37.77
N THR A 408 -31.12 12.88 -37.71
CA THR A 408 -31.59 13.64 -36.52
C THR A 408 -32.81 13.01 -35.82
N GLU A 409 -33.14 11.77 -36.18
CA GLU A 409 -34.23 11.00 -35.56
C GLU A 409 -33.95 10.75 -34.07
N GLY A 410 -35.01 10.58 -33.29
CA GLY A 410 -34.93 10.30 -31.85
C GLY A 410 -35.60 11.39 -31.02
N TYR A 411 -35.12 11.58 -29.81
CA TYR A 411 -35.72 12.48 -28.85
C TYR A 411 -35.19 13.91 -28.97
N TRP A 412 -36.10 14.84 -28.74
CA TRP A 412 -35.88 16.26 -28.62
C TRP A 412 -36.22 16.68 -27.20
N PHE A 413 -35.47 17.66 -26.70
CA PHE A 413 -35.61 18.15 -25.33
C PHE A 413 -35.91 19.64 -25.35
N LYS A 414 -36.88 20.02 -24.54
CA LYS A 414 -37.24 21.42 -24.37
C LYS A 414 -36.36 22.06 -23.31
N ILE A 415 -35.79 23.20 -23.65
CA ILE A 415 -34.88 23.98 -22.81
C ILE A 415 -35.26 25.46 -22.89
N THR A 416 -34.82 26.22 -21.89
CA THR A 416 -34.85 27.68 -21.91
C THR A 416 -33.43 28.23 -22.12
N ALA A 417 -33.21 28.94 -23.23
CA ALA A 417 -31.96 29.59 -23.60
C ALA A 417 -32.16 31.10 -23.71
N GLY A 418 -31.72 31.84 -22.69
CA GLY A 418 -32.01 33.27 -22.56
C GLY A 418 -33.52 33.50 -22.38
N GLU A 419 -34.12 34.31 -23.26
CA GLU A 419 -35.58 34.54 -23.30
C GLU A 419 -36.34 33.54 -24.17
N SER A 420 -35.62 32.66 -24.88
CA SER A 420 -36.20 31.70 -25.82
C SER A 420 -36.45 30.35 -25.16
N ASN A 421 -37.68 29.85 -25.26
CA ASN A 421 -38.05 28.50 -24.85
C ASN A 421 -38.32 27.66 -26.11
N GLY A 422 -37.64 26.52 -26.24
CA GLY A 422 -37.78 25.67 -27.42
C GLY A 422 -37.01 24.36 -27.35
N TRP A 423 -36.94 23.66 -28.47
CA TRP A 423 -36.50 22.28 -28.57
C TRP A 423 -35.11 22.15 -29.19
N VAL A 424 -34.28 21.30 -28.59
CA VAL A 424 -32.97 20.90 -29.13
C VAL A 424 -32.94 19.41 -29.43
N CYS A 425 -32.23 19.02 -30.48
CA CYS A 425 -32.10 17.62 -30.88
C CYS A 425 -31.14 16.89 -29.92
N GLY A 426 -31.63 15.83 -29.28
CA GLY A 426 -30.88 15.06 -28.29
C GLY A 426 -29.61 14.40 -28.83
N LYS A 427 -29.50 14.14 -30.13
CA LYS A 427 -28.29 13.57 -30.75
C LYS A 427 -27.08 14.51 -30.73
N HIS A 428 -27.30 15.80 -30.51
CA HIS A 428 -26.27 16.84 -30.46
C HIS A 428 -26.01 17.34 -29.03
N ALA A 429 -26.41 16.54 -28.05
CA ALA A 429 -26.18 16.78 -26.63
C ALA A 429 -25.87 15.47 -25.90
N ASP A 430 -25.13 15.59 -24.81
CA ASP A 430 -24.94 14.52 -23.85
C ASP A 430 -26.08 14.58 -22.83
N TRP A 431 -26.67 13.42 -22.53
CA TRP A 431 -27.82 13.34 -21.65
C TRP A 431 -27.36 13.05 -20.25
N VAL A 432 -27.68 13.94 -19.32
CA VAL A 432 -27.44 13.74 -17.90
C VAL A 432 -28.75 13.27 -17.28
N ALA A 433 -28.84 11.97 -17.06
CA ALA A 433 -29.99 11.35 -16.43
C ALA A 433 -29.72 11.11 -14.95
N GLU A 434 -30.69 11.41 -14.10
CA GLU A 434 -30.60 11.03 -12.68
C GLU A 434 -30.62 9.51 -12.58
N SER A 435 -29.78 8.95 -11.69
CA SER A 435 -29.60 7.51 -11.60
C SER A 435 -30.93 6.87 -11.23
N TYR A 436 -31.47 6.10 -12.18
CA TYR A 436 -32.59 5.22 -11.92
C TYR A 436 -32.03 3.90 -11.40
N SER A 437 -32.20 3.64 -10.09
CA SER A 437 -31.80 2.40 -9.41
C SER A 437 -32.66 1.22 -9.81
#